data_AF-A0A847H6P6-F1
#
_entry.id   AF-A0A847H6P6-F1
#
_cell.length_a   1.000
_cell.length_b   1.000
_cell.length_c   1.000
_cell.angle_alpha   90.00
_cell.angle_beta   90.00
_cell.angle_gamma   90.00
#
_symmetry.space_group_name_H-M   'P 1'
#
loop_
_entity.id
_entity.type
_entity.pdbx_description
1 polymer ?
#
loop_
_entity_poly.entity_id
_entity_poly.type
_entity_poly.pdbx_seq_one_letter_code
_entity_poly.pdbx_strand_id
1 'polypeptide(L)'
;MKIQKILLLFLILVCAFLYLQGFSSEAIRFSEPEKGIYIVEVDSTYFYKNSSVYLSDTLETVDEVARKEGVKVAINGGFFDPNNEKTTSYVVVDG
;
A
#
# COMPACT_ATOMS: atom_id res chain seq x y z
N MET A 1 38.84 25.91 22.40
CA MET A 1 38.58 26.10 20.95
C MET A 1 38.47 24.81 20.12
N LYS A 2 39.40 23.83 20.20
CA LYS A 2 39.31 22.61 19.37
C LYS A 2 38.09 21.72 19.67
N ILE A 3 37.78 21.50 20.95
CA ILE A 3 36.65 20.67 21.39
C ILE A 3 35.29 21.28 20.99
N GLN A 4 35.12 22.60 21.11
CA GLN A 4 33.90 23.29 20.67
C GLN A 4 33.67 23.16 19.16
N LYS A 5 34.73 23.21 18.34
CA LYS A 5 34.63 22.99 16.89
C LYS A 5 34.22 21.55 16.55
N ILE A 6 34.69 20.57 17.32
CA ILE A 6 34.33 19.15 17.15
C ILE A 6 32.87 18.91 17.54
N LEU A 7 32.41 19.46 18.67
CA LEU A 7 31.00 19.39 19.09
C LEU A 7 30.06 20.07 18.09
N LEU A 8 30.46 21.23 17.56
CA LEU A 8 29.68 21.93 16.52
C LEU A 8 29.59 21.10 15.23
N LEU A 9 30.70 20.48 14.82
CA LEU A 9 30.71 19.61 13.64
C LEU A 9 29.82 18.39 13.82
N PHE A 10 29.87 17.76 15.00
CA PHE A 10 29.01 16.63 15.34
C PHE A 10 27.53 17.02 15.32
N LEU A 11 27.18 18.17 15.87
CA LEU A 11 25.81 18.69 15.84
C LEU A 11 25.31 18.92 14.41
N ILE A 12 26.13 19.50 13.54
CA ILE A 12 25.80 19.70 12.12
C ILE A 12 25.57 18.35 11.43
N LEU A 13 26.39 17.35 11.74
CA LEU A 13 26.29 16.01 11.14
C LEU A 13 25.03 15.27 11.58
N VAL A 14 24.65 15.39 12.86
CA VAL A 14 23.37 14.88 13.38
C VAL A 14 22.19 15.60 12.73
N CYS A 15 22.22 16.94 12.64
CA CYS A 15 21.17 17.69 11.97
C CYS A 15 21.04 17.31 10.49
N ALA A 16 22.15 17.13 9.77
CA ALA A 16 22.15 16.70 8.37
C ALA A 16 21.60 15.28 8.21
N PHE A 17 21.96 14.36 9.11
CA PHE A 17 21.43 12.99 9.12
C PHE A 17 19.92 12.97 9.37
N LEU A 18 19.43 13.78 10.31
CA LEU A 18 18.00 13.95 10.57
C LEU A 18 17.26 14.62 9.41
N TYR A 19 17.90 15.55 8.71
CA TYR A 19 17.34 16.18 7.50
C TYR A 19 17.21 15.20 6.34
N LEU A 20 18.16 14.26 6.20
CA LEU A 20 18.14 13.22 5.17
C LEU A 20 17.10 12.12 5.43
N GLN A 21 16.64 11.96 6.67
CA GLN A 21 15.47 11.13 7.02
C GLN A 21 14.14 11.80 6.63
N GLY A 22 14.20 12.98 6.00
CA GLY A 22 13.05 13.82 5.68
C GLY A 22 11.95 13.09 4.90
N PHE A 23 10.78 13.03 5.55
CA PHE A 23 9.44 12.83 4.99
C PHE A 23 9.36 11.87 3.79
N SER A 24 9.45 10.58 4.07
CA SER A 24 8.84 9.60 3.17
C SER A 24 7.32 9.80 3.22
N SER A 25 6.72 10.16 2.08
CA SER A 25 5.27 10.14 1.97
C SER A 25 4.79 8.68 2.12
N GLU A 26 3.80 8.44 2.98
CA GLU A 26 3.19 7.12 3.09
C GLU A 26 2.75 6.62 1.72
N ALA A 27 3.18 5.40 1.36
CA ALA A 27 2.89 4.80 0.06
C ALA A 27 1.43 4.36 -0.10
N ILE A 28 0.72 4.15 1.01
CA ILE A 28 -0.71 3.85 1.06
C ILE A 28 -1.32 4.76 2.13
N ARG A 29 -2.38 5.48 1.78
CA ARG A 29 -3.15 6.31 2.71
C ARG A 29 -4.61 5.88 2.70
N PHE A 30 -5.19 5.81 3.88
CA PHE A 30 -6.61 5.52 4.07
C PHE A 30 -7.33 6.77 4.56
N SER A 31 -8.50 7.04 4.00
CA SER A 31 -9.37 8.11 4.48
C SER A 31 -10.84 7.73 4.34
N GLU A 32 -11.67 8.37 5.17
CA GLU A 32 -13.13 8.29 5.12
C GLU A 32 -13.65 9.73 5.06
N PRO A 33 -13.62 10.40 3.89
CA PRO A 33 -14.04 11.80 3.77
C PRO A 33 -15.51 12.01 4.14
N GLU A 34 -16.34 10.99 3.92
CA GLU A 34 -17.74 10.94 4.31
C GLU A 34 -18.05 9.56 4.86
N LYS A 35 -19.00 9.49 5.82
CA LYS A 35 -19.35 8.24 6.48
C LYS A 35 -19.77 7.18 5.46
N GLY A 36 -19.06 6.05 5.44
CA GLY A 36 -19.30 4.94 4.50
C GLY A 36 -18.63 5.07 3.14
N ILE A 37 -17.91 6.17 2.86
CA ILE A 37 -17.05 6.31 1.68
C ILE A 37 -15.61 6.16 2.12
N TYR A 38 -14.99 5.03 1.77
CA TYR A 38 -13.59 4.75 2.09
C TYR A 38 -12.73 4.96 0.84
N ILE A 39 -11.66 5.75 0.97
CA ILE A 39 -10.69 6.00 -0.09
C ILE A 39 -9.34 5.44 0.32
N VAL A 40 -8.75 4.65 -0.57
CA VAL A 40 -7.37 4.17 -0.46
C VAL A 40 -6.55 4.83 -1.57
N GLU A 41 -5.68 5.77 -1.19
CA GLU A 41 -4.73 6.39 -2.11
C GLU A 41 -3.43 5.58 -2.09
N VAL A 42 -2.93 5.17 -3.25
CA VAL A 42 -1.69 4.40 -3.37
C VAL A 42 -0.75 5.13 -4.30
N ASP A 43 0.50 5.32 -3.87
CA ASP A 43 1.56 5.83 -4.72
C ASP A 43 1.70 4.95 -5.97
N SER A 44 1.76 5.58 -7.16
CA SER A 44 1.74 4.83 -8.42
C SER A 44 2.96 3.93 -8.61
N THR A 45 4.13 4.34 -8.10
CA THR A 45 5.38 3.56 -8.20
C THR A 45 5.32 2.35 -7.26
N TYR A 46 4.78 2.55 -6.06
CA TYR A 46 4.49 1.47 -5.14
C TYR A 46 3.46 0.50 -5.72
N PHE A 47 2.35 1.01 -6.26
CA PHE A 47 1.28 0.20 -6.86
C PHE A 47 1.82 -0.68 -7.98
N TYR A 48 2.50 -0.11 -8.97
CA TYR A 48 3.05 -0.85 -10.11
C TYR A 48 3.90 -2.06 -9.71
N LYS A 49 4.65 -1.97 -8.60
CA LYS A 49 5.55 -3.03 -8.14
C LYS A 49 4.89 -4.04 -7.19
N ASN A 50 3.78 -3.67 -6.55
CA ASN A 50 3.21 -4.41 -5.42
C ASN A 50 1.71 -4.72 -5.60
N SER A 51 1.14 -4.50 -6.78
CA SER A 51 -0.24 -4.86 -7.11
C SER A 51 -0.30 -6.14 -7.92
N SER A 52 -1.29 -6.98 -7.63
CA SER A 52 -1.64 -8.15 -8.43
C SER A 52 -3.16 -8.29 -8.51
N VAL A 53 -3.63 -9.08 -9.48
CA VAL A 53 -5.03 -9.51 -9.55
C VAL A 53 -5.13 -10.89 -8.93
N TYR A 54 -6.03 -11.06 -7.97
CA TYR A 54 -6.34 -12.33 -7.35
C TYR A 54 -7.61 -12.92 -7.97
N LEU A 55 -7.55 -14.21 -8.35
CA LEU A 55 -8.71 -14.99 -8.78
C LEU A 55 -8.93 -16.11 -7.77
N SER A 56 -10.16 -16.21 -7.27
CA SER A 56 -10.55 -17.32 -6.41
C SER A 56 -11.19 -18.44 -7.24
N ASP A 57 -10.97 -19.68 -6.81
CA ASP A 57 -11.67 -20.86 -7.33
C ASP A 57 -13.12 -20.95 -6.82
N THR A 58 -13.43 -20.27 -5.71
CA THR A 58 -14.74 -20.29 -5.04
C THR A 58 -15.15 -18.88 -4.61
N LEU A 59 -16.38 -18.71 -4.12
CA LEU A 59 -16.77 -17.44 -3.52
C LEU A 59 -16.06 -17.20 -2.17
N GLU A 60 -15.14 -16.23 -2.12
CA GLU A 60 -14.45 -15.78 -0.91
C GLU A 60 -14.78 -14.31 -0.58
N THR A 61 -14.75 -13.96 0.70
CA THR A 61 -14.88 -12.55 1.12
C THR A 61 -13.54 -11.79 0.96
N VAL A 62 -13.60 -10.47 0.80
CA VAL A 62 -12.41 -9.63 0.67
C VAL A 62 -11.49 -9.73 1.90
N ASP A 63 -12.06 -9.86 3.11
CA ASP A 63 -11.29 -10.03 4.35
C ASP A 63 -10.53 -11.36 4.40
N GLU A 64 -11.18 -12.46 3.99
CA GLU A 64 -10.56 -13.78 3.92
C GLU A 64 -9.39 -13.79 2.95
N VAL A 65 -9.58 -13.24 1.75
CA VAL A 65 -8.50 -13.12 0.75
C VAL A 65 -7.37 -12.24 1.29
N ALA A 66 -7.68 -11.09 1.90
CA ALA A 66 -6.67 -10.18 2.44
C ALA A 66 -5.77 -10.86 3.48
N ARG A 67 -6.39 -11.63 4.39
CA ARG A 67 -5.69 -12.38 5.44
C ARG A 67 -4.89 -13.57 4.88
N LYS A 68 -5.47 -14.32 3.94
CA LYS A 68 -4.85 -15.49 3.30
C LYS A 68 -3.59 -15.10 2.53
N GLU A 69 -3.66 -14.02 1.76
CA GLU A 69 -2.56 -13.53 0.92
C GLU A 69 -1.60 -12.58 1.66
N GLY A 70 -1.94 -12.18 2.90
CA GLY A 70 -1.10 -11.29 3.70
C GLY A 70 -0.91 -9.90 3.09
N VAL A 71 -1.90 -9.40 2.36
CA VAL A 71 -1.83 -8.12 1.65
C VAL A 71 -2.24 -6.94 2.53
N LYS A 72 -1.70 -5.75 2.22
CA LYS A 72 -2.02 -4.51 2.96
C LYS A 72 -3.40 -3.94 2.63
N VAL A 73 -3.87 -4.19 1.41
CA VAL A 73 -5.15 -3.70 0.87
C VAL A 73 -5.69 -4.78 -0.06
N ALA A 74 -6.97 -5.10 0.08
CA ALA A 74 -7.73 -5.85 -0.91
C ALA A 74 -9.07 -5.14 -1.14
N ILE A 75 -9.54 -5.15 -2.39
CA ILE A 75 -10.85 -4.63 -2.77
C ILE A 75 -11.55 -5.68 -3.65
N ASN A 76 -12.88 -5.72 -3.65
CA ASN A 76 -13.58 -6.57 -4.60
C ASN A 76 -13.33 -6.04 -6.03
N GLY A 77 -13.12 -6.94 -6.97
CA GLY A 77 -12.85 -6.61 -8.36
C GLY A 77 -14.10 -6.73 -9.24
N GLY A 78 -14.02 -7.65 -10.21
CA GLY A 78 -15.04 -7.85 -11.24
C GLY A 78 -16.32 -8.54 -10.77
N PHE A 79 -17.26 -8.69 -11.70
CA PHE A 79 -18.51 -9.41 -11.50
C PHE A 79 -18.32 -10.94 -11.62
N PHE A 80 -19.10 -11.68 -10.85
CA PHE A 80 -19.17 -13.14 -10.87
C PHE A 80 -20.64 -13.60 -10.81
N ASP A 81 -20.93 -14.79 -11.33
CA ASP A 81 -22.25 -15.42 -11.24
C ASP A 81 -22.37 -16.16 -9.90
N PRO A 82 -23.29 -15.76 -9.00
CA PRO A 82 -23.42 -16.38 -7.69
C PRO A 82 -23.92 -17.83 -7.74
N ASN A 83 -24.47 -18.29 -8.88
CA ASN A 83 -24.98 -19.67 -9.01
C ASN A 83 -23.90 -20.69 -9.38
N ASN A 84 -22.82 -20.24 -10.02
CA ASN A 84 -21.73 -21.13 -10.45
C ASN A 84 -20.34 -20.65 -10.01
N GLU A 85 -20.26 -19.52 -9.31
CA GLU A 85 -19.06 -18.92 -8.71
C GLU A 85 -18.00 -18.46 -9.72
N LYS A 86 -18.32 -18.43 -11.02
CA LYS A 86 -17.38 -18.03 -12.07
C LYS A 86 -17.43 -16.54 -12.37
N THR A 87 -16.28 -15.98 -12.71
CA THR A 87 -16.17 -14.62 -13.25
C THR A 87 -16.99 -14.48 -14.54
N THR A 88 -17.68 -13.35 -14.70
CA THR A 88 -18.30 -12.94 -15.96
C THR A 88 -17.43 -11.97 -16.75
N SER A 89 -16.23 -11.70 -16.25
CA SER A 89 -15.30 -10.69 -16.74
C SER A 89 -14.09 -11.34 -17.41
N TYR A 90 -13.52 -10.68 -18.43
CA TYR A 90 -12.21 -11.05 -18.98
C TYR A 90 -11.12 -10.53 -18.04
N VAL A 91 -10.33 -11.43 -17.46
CA VAL A 91 -9.27 -11.11 -16.49
C VAL A 91 -7.94 -11.58 -17.05
N VAL A 92 -6.95 -10.70 -17.05
CA VAL A 92 -5.56 -11.02 -17.40
C VAL A 92 -4.75 -11.04 -16.10
N VAL A 93 -4.06 -12.16 -15.86
CA VAL A 93 -3.14 -12.33 -14.74
C VAL A 93 -1.75 -12.49 -15.34
N ASP A 94 -0.78 -11.74 -14.83
CA ASP A 94 0.64 -11.78 -15.21
C ASP A 94 1.01 -11.44 -16.67
N GLY A 95 0.06 -11.00 -17.50
CA GLY A 95 0.30 -10.42 -18.83
C GLY A 95 1.00 -11.35 -19.82
#